data_AF-A0A9D7S7E8-F1
#
_entry.id   AF-A0A9D7S7E8-F1
#
_cell.length_a   1.000
_cell.length_b   1.000
_cell.length_c   1.000
_cell.angle_alpha   90.00
_cell.angle_beta   90.00
_cell.angle_gamma   90.00
#
_symmetry.space_group_name_H-M   'P 1'
#
loop_
_entity.id
_entity.type
_entity.pdbx_description
1 polymer ?
#
loop_
_entity_poly.entity_id
_entity_poly.type
_entity_poly.pdbx_seq_one_letter_code
_entity_poly.pdbx_strand_id
1 'polypeptide(L)'
;MRLENNVITEIGWYMLEQKKYKEAISFFKRGVALYPEDLNLIMNIAHAHLFSGDQKRALDIYKTHQKDKIRPDYSWEDLMKDDLIYFKDHHYDVKSFKKIFAVLNIELPKGI
;
A
#
# COMPACT_ATOMS: atom_id res chain seq x y z
N MET A 1 -20.38 -4.77 -16.23
CA MET A 1 -20.40 -3.65 -15.27
C MET A 1 -18.95 -3.42 -14.81
N ARG A 2 -18.39 -2.24 -15.09
CA ARG A 2 -17.05 -1.85 -14.60
C ARG A 2 -17.25 -1.33 -13.18
N LEU A 3 -16.66 -1.99 -12.19
CA LEU A 3 -16.70 -1.50 -10.81
C LEU A 3 -15.86 -0.23 -10.74
N GLU A 4 -16.37 0.82 -10.12
CA GLU A 4 -15.60 2.03 -9.83
C GLU A 4 -14.35 1.68 -8.99
N ASN A 5 -13.28 2.45 -9.15
CA ASN A 5 -11.99 2.17 -8.52
C ASN A 5 -12.07 2.21 -6.98
N ASN A 6 -12.85 3.12 -6.41
CA ASN A 6 -13.17 3.19 -4.98
C ASN A 6 -13.74 1.86 -4.45
N VAL A 7 -14.71 1.25 -5.13
CA VAL A 7 -15.30 -0.04 -4.72
C VAL A 7 -14.27 -1.16 -4.79
N ILE A 8 -13.38 -1.15 -5.80
CA ILE A 8 -12.31 -2.14 -5.89
C ILE A 8 -11.32 -1.98 -4.73
N THR A 9 -10.95 -0.74 -4.43
CA THR A 9 -10.06 -0.38 -3.33
C THR A 9 -10.66 -0.81 -1.99
N GLU A 10 -11.93 -0.49 -1.70
CA GLU A 10 -12.62 -0.83 -0.45
C GLU A 10 -12.71 -2.34 -0.23
N ILE A 11 -13.11 -3.10 -1.25
CA ILE A 11 -13.23 -4.56 -1.12
C ILE A 11 -11.86 -5.21 -0.92
N GLY A 12 -10.85 -4.80 -1.69
CA GLY A 12 -9.50 -5.33 -1.53
C GLY A 12 -8.90 -4.95 -0.18
N TRP A 13 -9.18 -3.74 0.32
CA TRP A 13 -8.74 -3.29 1.64
C TRP A 13 -9.38 -4.11 2.75
N TYR A 14 -10.69 -4.36 2.66
CA TYR A 14 -11.37 -5.24 3.59
C TYR A 14 -10.74 -6.65 3.62
N MET A 15 -10.35 -7.20 2.45
CA MET A 15 -9.62 -8.47 2.42
C MET A 15 -8.26 -8.39 3.11
N LEU A 16 -7.54 -7.27 2.98
CA LEU A 16 -6.27 -7.02 3.66
C LEU A 16 -6.46 -7.01 5.18
N GLU A 17 -7.49 -6.32 5.68
CA GLU A 17 -7.83 -6.26 7.11
C GLU A 17 -8.17 -7.62 7.69
N GLN A 18 -8.84 -8.46 6.90
CA GLN A 18 -9.13 -9.84 7.27
C GLN A 18 -7.93 -10.78 7.10
N LYS A 19 -6.73 -10.23 6.87
CA LYS A 19 -5.46 -10.96 6.67
C LYS A 19 -5.48 -11.92 5.47
N LYS A 20 -6.42 -11.73 4.54
CA LYS A 20 -6.55 -12.49 3.30
C LYS A 20 -5.65 -11.91 2.22
N TYR A 21 -4.36 -11.80 2.50
CA TYR A 21 -3.42 -11.04 1.68
C TYR A 21 -3.33 -11.52 0.22
N LYS A 22 -3.40 -12.83 -0.01
CA LYS A 22 -3.38 -13.39 -1.38
C LYS A 22 -4.62 -12.99 -2.18
N GLU A 23 -5.79 -13.00 -1.55
CA GLU A 23 -7.05 -12.58 -2.17
C GLU A 23 -7.00 -11.07 -2.45
N ALA A 24 -6.56 -10.28 -1.48
CA ALA A 24 -6.37 -8.83 -1.63
C ALA A 24 -5.44 -8.50 -2.82
N ILE A 25 -4.27 -9.14 -2.91
CA ILE A 25 -3.34 -8.97 -4.04
C ILE A 25 -4.02 -9.32 -5.37
N SER A 26 -4.70 -10.47 -5.44
CA SER A 26 -5.38 -10.88 -6.66
C SER A 26 -6.47 -9.88 -7.07
N PHE A 27 -7.17 -9.29 -6.09
CA PHE A 27 -8.24 -8.35 -6.32
C PHE A 27 -7.71 -6.98 -6.76
N PHE A 28 -6.71 -6.44 -6.07
CA PHE A 28 -6.06 -5.20 -6.48
C PHE A 28 -5.41 -5.29 -7.85
N LYS A 29 -4.82 -6.44 -8.23
CA LYS A 29 -4.28 -6.66 -9.59
C LYS A 29 -5.35 -6.56 -10.67
N ARG A 30 -6.58 -7.04 -10.40
CA ARG A 30 -7.72 -6.82 -11.30
C ARG A 30 -8.10 -5.35 -11.36
N GLY A 31 -8.01 -4.64 -10.23
CA GLY A 31 -8.15 -3.19 -10.18
C GLY A 31 -7.16 -2.48 -11.08
N VAL A 32 -5.86 -2.76 -10.96
CA VAL A 32 -4.80 -2.17 -11.78
C VAL A 32 -5.03 -2.46 -13.27
N ALA A 33 -5.51 -3.65 -13.64
CA ALA A 33 -5.85 -3.96 -15.03
C ALA A 33 -7.00 -3.11 -15.59
N LEU A 34 -7.91 -2.64 -14.73
CA LEU A 34 -9.02 -1.75 -15.10
C LEU A 34 -8.66 -0.27 -14.98
N TYR A 35 -7.73 0.07 -14.09
CA TYR A 35 -7.34 1.42 -13.69
C TYR A 35 -5.82 1.51 -13.52
N PRO A 36 -5.05 1.44 -14.63
CA PRO A 36 -3.58 1.35 -14.56
C PRO A 36 -2.91 2.60 -13.99
N GLU A 37 -3.58 3.76 -14.08
CA GLU A 37 -3.08 5.05 -13.56
C GLU A 37 -3.40 5.27 -12.08
N ASP A 38 -4.20 4.40 -11.44
CA ASP A 38 -4.56 4.55 -10.03
C ASP A 38 -3.47 3.97 -9.12
N LEU A 39 -2.56 4.84 -8.71
CA LEU A 39 -1.43 4.49 -7.84
C LEU A 39 -1.86 3.95 -6.46
N ASN A 40 -3.09 4.22 -5.99
CA ASN A 40 -3.57 3.68 -4.70
C ASN A 40 -3.71 2.15 -4.78
N LEU A 41 -4.12 1.61 -5.92
CA LEU A 41 -4.23 0.16 -6.12
C LEU A 41 -2.85 -0.51 -6.08
N ILE A 42 -1.83 0.16 -6.63
CA ILE A 42 -0.45 -0.32 -6.60
C ILE A 42 0.11 -0.26 -5.17
N MET A 43 -0.14 0.84 -4.45
CA MET A 43 0.20 0.99 -3.04
C MET A 43 -0.39 -0.15 -2.20
N ASN A 44 -1.67 -0.47 -2.41
CA ASN A 44 -2.33 -1.55 -1.68
C ASN A 44 -1.80 -2.95 -2.01
N ILE A 45 -1.30 -3.18 -3.23
CA ILE A 45 -0.55 -4.40 -3.56
C ILE A 45 0.75 -4.47 -2.77
N ALA A 46 1.46 -3.35 -2.61
CA ALA A 46 2.68 -3.28 -1.80
C ALA A 46 2.41 -3.62 -0.33
N HIS A 47 1.36 -3.04 0.26
CA HIS A 47 0.91 -3.36 1.62
C HIS A 47 0.55 -4.84 1.78
N ALA A 48 -0.24 -5.38 0.86
CA ALA A 48 -0.65 -6.77 0.93
C ALA A 48 0.55 -7.72 0.79
N HIS A 49 1.54 -7.39 -0.06
CA HIS A 49 2.80 -8.14 -0.12
C HIS A 49 3.57 -8.06 1.20
N LEU A 50 3.70 -6.85 1.78
CA LEU A 50 4.41 -6.62 3.03
C LEU A 50 3.83 -7.47 4.17
N PHE A 51 2.51 -7.43 4.36
CA PHE A 51 1.84 -8.17 5.44
C PHE A 51 1.71 -9.67 5.17
N SER A 52 1.78 -10.10 3.90
CA SER A 52 1.91 -11.53 3.56
C SER A 52 3.29 -12.13 3.87
N GLY A 53 4.26 -11.30 4.26
CA GLY A 53 5.65 -11.69 4.50
C GLY A 53 6.55 -11.60 3.27
N ASP A 54 6.02 -11.21 2.11
CA ASP A 54 6.79 -11.02 0.89
C ASP A 54 7.46 -9.65 0.84
N GLN A 55 8.38 -9.44 1.76
CA GLN A 55 9.05 -8.15 1.95
C GLN A 55 9.85 -7.73 0.71
N LYS A 56 10.37 -8.69 -0.05
CA LYS A 56 11.12 -8.40 -1.29
C LYS A 56 10.22 -7.73 -2.31
N ARG A 57 9.07 -8.32 -2.64
CA ARG A 57 8.14 -7.74 -3.61
C ARG A 57 7.55 -6.42 -3.13
N ALA A 58 7.27 -6.31 -1.82
CA ALA A 58 6.82 -5.05 -1.24
C ALA A 58 7.86 -3.95 -1.46
N LEU A 59 9.12 -4.19 -1.09
CA LEU A 59 10.22 -3.24 -1.26
C LEU A 59 10.40 -2.81 -2.71
N ASP A 60 10.37 -3.76 -3.65
CA ASP A 60 10.52 -3.47 -5.07
C ASP A 60 9.44 -2.48 -5.56
N ILE A 61 8.18 -2.67 -5.15
CA ILE A 61 7.08 -1.76 -5.50
C ILE A 61 7.27 -0.39 -4.85
N TYR A 62 7.51 -0.34 -3.54
CA TYR A 62 7.70 0.94 -2.84
C TYR A 62 8.86 1.75 -3.41
N LYS A 63 9.96 1.08 -3.77
CA LYS A 63 11.12 1.72 -4.39
C LYS A 63 10.81 2.25 -5.80
N THR A 64 10.04 1.48 -6.58
CA THR A 64 9.70 1.84 -7.97
C THR A 64 8.90 3.13 -8.04
N HIS A 65 7.95 3.32 -7.12
CA HIS A 65 7.02 4.45 -7.11
C HIS A 65 7.41 5.58 -6.13
N GLN A 66 8.58 5.48 -5.47
CA GLN A 66 8.97 6.41 -4.41
C GLN A 66 8.90 7.90 -4.82
N LYS A 67 9.16 8.22 -6.10
CA LYS A 67 9.16 9.59 -6.60
C LYS A 67 7.85 10.04 -7.25
N ASP A 68 6.84 9.18 -7.22
CA ASP A 68 5.57 9.47 -7.85
C ASP A 68 4.71 10.41 -7.01
N LYS A 69 3.82 11.12 -7.71
CA LYS A 69 2.77 11.95 -7.12
C LYS A 69 1.45 11.24 -7.31
N ILE A 70 0.72 11.04 -6.21
CA ILE A 70 -0.64 10.51 -6.24
C ILE A 70 -1.60 11.60 -6.75
N ARG A 71 -1.36 12.85 -6.34
CA ARG A 71 -2.01 14.08 -6.81
C ARG A 71 -1.07 15.28 -6.58
N PRO A 72 -1.32 16.49 -7.11
CA PRO A 72 -0.34 17.59 -7.17
C PRO A 72 0.43 17.86 -5.86
N ASP A 73 -0.27 17.90 -4.73
CA ASP A 73 0.31 18.21 -3.42
C ASP A 73 0.39 16.98 -2.50
N TYR A 74 0.41 15.77 -3.06
CA TYR A 74 0.42 14.54 -2.27
C TYR A 74 1.25 13.46 -2.96
N SER A 75 2.40 13.16 -2.37
CA SER A 75 3.36 12.18 -2.90
C SER A 75 3.06 10.76 -2.46
N TRP A 76 3.68 9.81 -3.16
CA TRP A 76 3.74 8.42 -2.73
C TRP A 76 4.28 8.28 -1.29
N GLU A 77 5.32 9.05 -0.94
CA GLU A 77 5.90 9.03 0.41
C GLU A 77 4.91 9.58 1.45
N ASP A 78 4.06 10.55 1.10
CA ASP A 78 3.01 11.05 1.99
C ASP A 78 1.94 9.97 2.24
N LEU A 79 1.52 9.26 1.20
CA LEU A 79 0.60 8.13 1.34
C LEU A 79 1.19 7.01 2.21
N MET A 80 2.46 6.64 1.99
CA MET A 80 3.12 5.66 2.86
C MET A 80 3.12 6.09 4.33
N LYS A 81 3.33 7.38 4.61
CA LYS A 81 3.34 7.93 5.98
C LYS A 81 1.97 7.82 6.63
N ASP A 82 0.92 8.18 5.91
CA ASP A 82 -0.46 8.07 6.38
C ASP A 82 -0.85 6.61 6.61
N ASP A 83 -0.50 5.72 5.69
CA ASP A 83 -0.75 4.28 5.81
C ASP A 83 -0.01 3.67 6.99
N LEU A 84 1.24 4.08 7.25
CA LEU A 84 1.98 3.63 8.43
C LEU A 84 1.29 4.04 9.74
N ILE A 85 0.74 5.26 9.81
CA ILE A 85 -0.05 5.72 10.96
C ILE A 85 -1.29 4.85 11.12
N TYR A 86 -2.06 4.68 10.04
CA TYR A 86 -3.25 3.84 10.05
C TYR A 86 -2.93 2.42 10.56
N PHE A 87 -1.91 1.75 10.01
CA PHE A 87 -1.58 0.38 10.40
C PHE A 87 -1.13 0.28 11.85
N LYS A 88 -0.39 1.28 12.35
CA LYS A 88 -0.01 1.33 13.77
C LYS A 88 -1.24 1.48 14.67
N ASP A 89 -2.14 2.42 14.34
CA ASP A 89 -3.33 2.71 15.12
C ASP A 89 -4.32 1.55 15.14
N HIS A 90 -4.34 0.73 14.09
CA HIS A 90 -5.13 -0.50 13.98
C HIS A 90 -4.37 -1.75 14.46
N HIS A 91 -3.29 -1.58 15.24
CA HIS A 91 -2.55 -2.65 15.91
C HIS A 91 -1.87 -3.69 14.99
N TYR A 92 -1.48 -3.30 13.77
CA TYR A 92 -0.63 -4.15 12.91
C TYR A 92 0.82 -4.17 13.41
N ASP A 93 1.53 -5.27 13.15
CA ASP A 93 2.99 -5.29 13.26
C ASP A 93 3.60 -4.51 12.09
N VAL A 94 3.96 -3.26 12.37
CA VAL A 94 4.58 -2.36 11.39
C VAL A 94 6.10 -2.45 11.36
N LYS A 95 6.74 -3.42 12.03
CA LYS A 95 8.21 -3.54 12.06
C LYS A 95 8.80 -3.67 10.67
N SER A 96 8.20 -4.50 9.82
CA SER A 96 8.63 -4.66 8.43
C SER A 96 8.42 -3.37 7.62
N PHE A 97 7.33 -2.64 7.88
CA PHE A 97 7.08 -1.36 7.21
C PHE A 97 8.12 -0.31 7.59
N LYS A 98 8.42 -0.14 8.88
CA LYS A 98 9.47 0.77 9.37
C LYS A 98 10.85 0.45 8.76
N LYS A 99 11.16 -0.83 8.50
CA LYS A 99 12.38 -1.20 7.76
C LYS A 99 12.37 -0.71 6.32
N ILE A 100 11.22 -0.76 5.63
CA ILE A 100 11.11 -0.19 4.27
C ILE A 100 11.42 1.31 4.29
N PHE A 101 10.85 2.07 5.23
CA PHE A 101 11.17 3.49 5.39
C PHE A 101 12.67 3.74 5.55
N ALA A 102 13.33 2.97 6.42
CA ALA A 102 14.78 3.09 6.64
C ALA A 102 15.58 2.76 5.36
N VAL A 103 15.21 1.70 4.63
CA VAL A 103 15.89 1.31 3.37
C VAL A 103 15.73 2.37 2.28
N LEU A 104 14.57 3.03 2.22
CA LEU A 104 14.27 4.05 1.22
C LEU A 104 14.69 5.47 1.64
N ASN A 105 15.27 5.62 2.83
CA ASN A 105 15.62 6.91 3.45
C ASN A 105 14.43 7.88 3.56
N ILE A 106 13.25 7.35 3.88
CA ILE A 106 12.02 8.13 4.12
C ILE A 106 11.92 8.39 5.62
N GLU A 107 11.71 9.65 6.00
CA GLU A 107 11.48 10.02 7.40
C GLU A 107 10.17 9.43 7.93
N LEU A 108 10.21 8.87 9.14
CA LEU A 108 9.02 8.38 9.82
C LEU A 108 8.10 9.57 10.21
N PRO A 109 6.77 9.38 10.19
CA PRO A 109 5.84 10.39 10.70
C PRO A 109 6.06 10.64 12.20
N LYS A 110 5.73 11.85 12.67
CA LYS A 110 5.84 12.21 14.09
C LYS A 110 4.94 11.31 14.94
N GLY A 111 5.45 10.86 16.09
CA GLY A 111 4.68 10.03 17.04
C GLY A 111 4.66 8.52 16.72
N ILE A 112 5.43 8.07 15.73
CA ILE A 112 5.48 6.66 15.28
C ILE A 112 6.63 5.86 15.86
#